data_AF-A0A6M0C6H7-F1
#
_entry.id   AF-A0A6M0C6H7-F1
#
_cell.length_a   1.000
_cell.length_b   1.000
_cell.length_c   1.000
_cell.angle_alpha   90.00
_cell.angle_beta   90.00
_cell.angle_gamma   90.00
#
_symmetry.space_group_name_H-M   'P 1'
#
loop_
_entity.id
_entity.type
_entity.pdbx_description
1 polymer ?
#
loop_
_entity_poly.entity_id
_entity_poly.type
_entity_poly.pdbx_seq_one_letter_code
_entity_poly.pdbx_strand_id
1 'polypeptide(L)'
;MTAAIIFVLVILILGGVIAIISDRLGKKVGKARLSIFNLRPRKTAVVVTMIAGTFLSALTLTALFATSKPLRRGVFQIDEIQAELNEARKELTKTELEKGIIEGQLARTLGELNQINQSLQTTRILLGETQAQLTLILNQLETIKNAKTQVEIELKQVEDAKAKTQAELNQTQEQLKVISEQKQALEREIEELQTERQKLIDE
;
A
#
# COMPACT_ATOMS: atom_id res chain seq x y z
N MET A 1 36.81 41.88 14.00
CA MET A 1 37.54 42.45 12.84
C MET A 1 38.71 43.35 13.26
N THR A 2 38.60 44.14 14.32
CA THR A 2 39.66 45.02 14.84
C THR A 2 40.95 44.31 15.24
N ALA A 3 40.86 43.19 15.99
CA ALA A 3 42.05 42.44 16.43
C ALA A 3 42.87 41.84 15.28
N ALA A 4 42.21 41.38 14.21
CA ALA A 4 42.89 40.82 13.04
C ALA A 4 43.67 41.90 12.27
N ILE A 5 43.07 43.09 12.10
CA ILE A 5 43.72 44.23 11.43
C ILE A 5 44.93 44.72 12.24
N ILE A 6 44.79 44.82 13.57
CA ILE A 6 45.88 45.22 14.46
C ILE A 6 47.03 44.20 14.40
N PHE A 7 46.73 42.90 14.39
CA PHE A 7 47.74 41.85 14.29
C PHE A 7 48.50 41.89 12.96
N VAL A 8 47.78 42.11 11.84
CA VAL A 8 48.40 42.29 10.52
C VAL A 8 49.31 43.52 10.51
N LEU A 9 48.87 44.65 11.07
CA LEU A 9 49.70 45.86 11.17
C LEU A 9 50.97 45.63 12.01
N VAL A 10 50.85 44.94 13.15
CA VAL A 10 51.99 44.61 14.01
C VAL A 10 52.98 43.70 13.28
N ILE A 11 52.50 42.66 12.59
CA ILE A 11 53.37 41.76 11.80
C ILE A 11 54.05 42.52 10.66
N LEU A 12 53.34 43.42 9.98
CA LEU A 12 53.87 44.17 8.85
C LEU A 12 54.98 45.14 9.28
N ILE A 13 54.77 45.84 10.40
CA ILE A 13 55.80 46.72 10.98
C ILE A 13 57.00 45.89 11.45
N LEU A 14 56.76 44.78 12.17
CA LEU A 14 57.81 43.92 12.67
C LEU A 14 58.63 43.28 11.53
N GLY A 15 57.97 42.82 10.47
CA GLY A 15 58.60 42.30 9.27
C GLY A 15 59.46 43.35 8.55
N GLY A 16 58.98 44.59 8.46
CA GLY A 16 59.76 45.72 7.92
C GLY A 16 61.01 46.04 8.73
N VAL A 17 60.91 46.04 10.06
CA VAL A 17 62.06 46.27 10.95
C VAL A 17 63.09 45.14 10.80
N ILE A 18 62.64 43.89 10.76
CA ILE A 18 63.53 42.74 10.60
C ILE A 18 64.20 42.76 9.21
N ALA A 19 63.50 43.18 8.15
CA ALA A 19 64.09 43.30 6.81
C ALA A 19 65.27 44.29 6.76
N ILE A 20 65.18 45.43 7.46
CA ILE A 20 66.27 46.41 7.55
C ILE A 20 67.48 45.82 8.30
N ILE A 21 67.25 45.05 9.35
CA ILE A 21 68.31 44.39 10.13
C ILE A 21 68.99 43.30 9.29
N SER A 22 68.23 42.52 8.53
CA SER A 22 68.73 41.50 7.62
C SER A 22 69.63 42.07 6.51
N ASP A 23 69.25 43.19 5.89
CA ASP A 23 70.08 43.86 4.88
C ASP A 23 71.37 44.46 5.47
N ARG A 24 71.30 44.97 6.71
CA ARG A 24 72.50 45.43 7.44
C ARG A 24 73.45 44.30 7.78
N LEU A 25 72.94 43.12 8.14
CA LEU A 25 73.75 41.91 8.34
C LEU A 25 74.44 41.49 7.04
N GLY A 26 73.72 41.48 5.92
CA GLY A 26 74.29 41.23 4.59
C GLY A 26 75.44 42.17 4.23
N LYS A 27 75.26 43.49 4.42
CA LYS A 27 76.29 44.50 4.17
C LYS A 27 77.50 44.36 5.09
N LYS A 28 77.31 44.00 6.37
CA LYS A 28 78.42 43.75 7.31
C LYS A 28 79.22 42.52 6.92
N VAL A 29 78.57 41.43 6.54
CA VAL A 29 79.24 40.20 6.06
C VAL A 29 80.01 40.46 4.76
N GLY A 30 79.46 41.25 3.84
CA GLY A 30 80.14 41.65 2.61
C GLY A 30 81.35 42.55 2.82
N LYS A 31 81.29 43.46 3.81
CA LYS A 31 82.44 44.32 4.18
C LYS A 31 83.52 43.57 4.95
N ALA A 32 83.15 42.57 5.76
CA ALA A 32 84.07 41.73 6.51
C ALA A 32 84.92 40.78 5.63
N ARG A 33 84.72 40.80 4.29
CA ARG A 33 85.40 39.94 3.31
C ARG A 33 85.33 38.44 3.63
N LEU A 34 84.27 38.03 4.33
CA LEU A 34 84.05 36.62 4.65
C LEU A 34 83.79 35.85 3.36
N SER A 35 84.61 34.82 3.13
CA SER A 35 84.48 33.89 2.01
C SER A 35 83.94 32.58 2.55
N ILE A 36 82.73 32.22 2.12
CA ILE A 36 82.13 30.91 2.38
C ILE A 36 82.25 30.14 1.06
N PHE A 37 82.78 28.92 1.09
CA PHE A 37 82.95 28.05 -0.09
C PHE A 37 83.71 28.73 -1.27
N ASN A 38 84.76 29.50 -0.97
CA ASN A 38 85.61 30.16 -1.98
C ASN A 38 84.91 31.19 -2.88
N LEU A 39 83.74 31.71 -2.50
CA LEU A 39 83.03 32.74 -3.26
C LEU A 39 83.61 34.15 -3.04
N ARG A 40 83.56 34.99 -4.08
CA ARG A 40 83.91 36.41 -3.99
C ARG A 40 83.03 37.08 -2.91
N PRO A 41 83.59 37.88 -1.98
CA PRO A 41 82.86 38.35 -0.78
C PRO A 41 81.51 39.05 -1.02
N ARG A 42 81.34 39.73 -2.15
CA ARG A 42 80.05 40.33 -2.56
C ARG A 42 78.97 39.27 -2.80
N LYS A 43 79.31 38.13 -3.40
CA LYS A 43 78.40 37.01 -3.63
C LYS A 43 78.08 36.29 -2.31
N THR A 44 79.07 36.14 -1.43
CA THR A 44 78.87 35.55 -0.09
C THR A 44 77.86 36.34 0.73
N ALA A 45 77.94 37.67 0.73
CA ALA A 45 76.96 38.53 1.39
C ALA A 45 75.51 38.29 0.91
N VAL A 46 75.34 38.16 -0.42
CA VAL A 46 74.02 37.90 -1.02
C VAL A 46 73.49 36.53 -0.61
N VAL A 47 74.32 35.48 -0.66
CA VAL A 47 73.94 34.12 -0.24
C VAL A 47 73.56 34.07 1.24
N VAL A 48 74.36 34.71 2.11
CA VAL A 48 74.08 34.77 3.56
C VAL A 48 72.77 35.52 3.85
N THR A 49 72.49 36.60 3.12
CA THR A 49 71.23 37.35 3.27
C THR A 49 70.03 36.54 2.77
N MET A 50 70.17 35.81 1.65
CA MET A 50 69.12 34.92 1.14
C MET A 50 68.81 33.79 2.12
N ILE A 51 69.82 33.13 2.69
CA ILE A 51 69.64 32.07 3.69
C ILE A 51 68.99 32.64 4.96
N ALA A 52 69.42 33.81 5.45
CA ALA A 52 68.80 34.46 6.59
C ALA A 52 67.32 34.80 6.33
N GLY A 53 66.99 35.26 5.11
CA GLY A 53 65.60 35.50 4.68
C GLY A 53 64.76 34.23 4.61
N THR A 54 65.30 33.14 4.07
CA THR A 54 64.63 31.83 4.04
C THR A 54 64.41 31.29 5.45
N PHE A 55 65.40 31.42 6.34
CA PHE A 55 65.30 30.97 7.73
C PHE A 55 64.24 31.77 8.51
N LEU A 56 64.20 33.09 8.35
CA LEU A 56 63.18 33.94 8.94
C LEU A 56 61.77 33.60 8.43
N SER A 57 61.65 33.35 7.12
CA SER A 57 60.38 32.97 6.50
C SER A 57 59.92 31.60 7.01
N ALA A 58 60.83 30.64 7.13
CA ALA A 58 60.56 29.32 7.70
C ALA A 58 60.13 29.40 9.17
N LEU A 59 60.78 30.23 9.99
CA LEU A 59 60.39 30.49 11.39
C LEU A 59 58.99 31.09 11.47
N THR A 60 58.67 32.06 10.61
CA THR A 60 57.36 32.69 10.57
C THR A 60 56.27 31.69 10.19
N LEU A 61 56.51 30.88 9.15
CA LEU A 61 55.60 29.82 8.70
C LEU A 61 55.41 28.75 9.78
N THR A 62 56.49 28.37 10.46
CA THR A 62 56.46 27.41 11.58
C THR A 62 55.63 27.94 12.74
N ALA A 63 55.85 29.20 13.15
CA ALA A 63 55.04 29.84 14.18
C ALA A 63 53.55 29.91 13.77
N LEU A 64 53.27 30.23 12.51
CA LEU A 64 51.91 30.30 11.98
C LEU A 64 51.20 28.93 12.00
N PHE A 65 51.88 27.86 11.58
CA PHE A 65 51.33 26.49 11.64
C PHE A 65 51.23 25.93 13.07
N ALA A 66 52.09 26.39 14.00
CA ALA A 66 52.00 26.04 15.41
C ALA A 66 50.77 26.67 16.07
N THR A 67 50.49 27.94 15.77
CA THR A 67 49.36 28.68 16.38
C THR A 67 48.03 28.41 15.67
N SER A 68 48.01 28.14 14.36
CA SER A 68 46.79 28.02 13.56
C SER A 68 46.49 26.59 13.12
N LYS A 69 45.54 25.95 13.81
CA LYS A 69 44.97 24.66 13.40
C LYS A 69 44.34 24.70 11.98
N PRO A 70 43.58 25.75 11.59
CA PRO A 70 42.98 25.82 10.25
C PRO A 70 44.01 25.82 9.12
N LEU A 71 45.14 26.52 9.28
CA LEU A 71 46.19 26.57 8.26
C LEU A 71 46.92 25.23 8.12
N ARG A 72 47.25 24.57 9.25
CA ARG A 72 47.85 23.23 9.20
C ARG A 72 46.91 22.22 8.55
N ARG A 73 45.64 22.24 8.93
CA ARG A 73 44.62 21.36 8.35
C ARG A 73 44.43 21.64 6.85
N GLY A 74 44.33 22.90 6.44
CA GLY A 74 44.12 23.28 5.04
C GLY A 74 45.32 23.03 4.12
N VAL A 75 46.56 23.03 4.63
CA VAL A 75 47.76 22.75 3.81
C VAL A 75 48.10 21.26 3.77
N PHE A 76 47.91 20.53 4.88
CA PHE A 76 48.36 19.14 4.99
C PHE A 76 47.25 18.08 4.88
N GLN A 77 45.97 18.43 5.06
CA GLN A 77 44.85 17.47 5.08
C GLN A 77 43.78 17.77 4.01
N ILE A 78 44.10 18.62 3.03
CA ILE A 78 43.11 19.08 2.06
C ILE A 78 42.56 17.97 1.17
N ASP A 79 43.38 16.96 0.86
CA ASP A 79 42.96 15.82 0.05
C ASP A 79 42.06 14.88 0.84
N GLU A 80 42.37 14.64 2.13
CA GLU A 80 41.57 13.82 3.04
C GLU A 80 40.19 14.47 3.28
N ILE A 81 40.15 15.77 3.54
CA ILE A 81 38.89 16.52 3.73
C ILE A 81 38.03 16.49 2.46
N GLN A 82 38.65 16.62 1.29
CA GLN A 82 37.93 16.52 0.01
C GLN A 82 37.41 15.10 -0.22
N ALA A 83 38.18 14.07 0.12
CA ALA A 83 37.75 12.68 0.04
C ALA A 83 36.55 12.41 0.96
N GLU A 84 36.63 12.84 2.22
CA GLU A 84 35.54 12.71 3.20
C GLU A 84 34.28 13.48 2.76
N LEU A 85 34.43 14.71 2.23
CA LEU A 85 33.30 15.46 1.67
C LEU A 85 32.66 14.76 0.47
N ASN A 86 33.47 14.18 -0.41
CA ASN A 86 32.96 13.44 -1.56
C ASN A 86 32.26 12.15 -1.14
N GLU A 87 32.78 11.45 -0.14
CA GLU A 87 32.15 10.27 0.45
C GLU A 87 30.82 10.62 1.13
N ALA A 88 30.82 11.63 1.99
CA ALA A 88 29.61 12.12 2.66
C ALA A 88 28.54 12.59 1.66
N ARG A 89 28.93 13.23 0.55
CA ARG A 89 28.00 13.60 -0.53
C ARG A 89 27.41 12.38 -1.24
N LYS A 90 28.23 11.36 -1.50
CA LYS A 90 27.75 10.09 -2.08
C LYS A 90 26.79 9.38 -1.15
N GLU A 91 27.11 9.32 0.14
CA GLU A 91 26.26 8.72 1.15
C GLU A 91 24.94 9.47 1.27
N LEU A 92 24.97 10.81 1.35
CA LEU A 92 23.76 11.64 1.37
C LEU A 92 22.87 11.37 0.15
N THR A 93 23.45 11.34 -1.05
CA THR A 93 22.71 11.04 -2.29
C THR A 93 22.07 9.65 -2.24
N LYS A 94 22.81 8.66 -1.72
CA LYS A 94 22.31 7.29 -1.55
C LYS A 94 21.14 7.25 -0.56
N THR A 95 21.27 7.90 0.60
CA THR A 95 20.21 7.96 1.61
C THR A 95 18.98 8.68 1.09
N GLU A 96 19.13 9.76 0.31
CA GLU A 96 18.02 10.46 -0.33
C GLU A 96 17.28 9.57 -1.34
N LEU A 97 18.02 8.79 -2.15
CA LEU A 97 17.43 7.81 -3.06
C LEU A 97 16.68 6.70 -2.31
N GLU A 98 17.28 6.13 -1.27
CA GLU A 98 16.65 5.11 -0.42
C GLU A 98 15.38 5.64 0.24
N LYS A 99 15.42 6.87 0.77
CA LYS A 99 14.25 7.54 1.34
C LYS A 99 13.13 7.69 0.31
N GLY A 100 13.45 8.13 -0.91
CA GLY A 100 12.47 8.24 -2.00
C GLY A 100 11.83 6.90 -2.38
N ILE A 101 12.62 5.82 -2.37
CA ILE A 101 12.11 4.46 -2.61
C ILE A 101 11.14 4.04 -1.50
N ILE A 102 11.51 4.26 -0.24
CA ILE A 102 10.68 3.91 0.93
C ILE A 102 9.38 4.72 0.94
N GLU A 103 9.44 6.02 0.65
CA GLU A 103 8.25 6.87 0.54
C GLU A 103 7.32 6.39 -0.60
N GLY A 104 7.89 6.00 -1.73
CA GLY A 104 7.14 5.40 -2.84
C GLY A 104 6.50 4.06 -2.47
N GLN A 105 7.20 3.19 -1.75
CA GLN A 105 6.65 1.94 -1.22
C GLN A 105 5.52 2.19 -0.23
N LEU A 106 5.70 3.14 0.69
CA LEU A 106 4.69 3.53 1.67
C LEU A 106 3.41 4.03 0.98
N ALA A 107 3.54 4.88 -0.04
CA ALA A 107 2.41 5.36 -0.83
C ALA A 107 1.66 4.21 -1.53
N ARG A 108 2.38 3.22 -2.08
CA ARG A 108 1.78 2.03 -2.69
C ARG A 108 1.04 1.17 -1.65
N THR A 109 1.67 0.87 -0.52
CA THR A 109 1.06 0.08 0.56
C THR A 109 -0.17 0.76 1.14
N LEU A 110 -0.17 2.08 1.29
CA LEU A 110 -1.36 2.83 1.70
C LEU A 110 -2.48 2.75 0.65
N GLY A 111 -2.14 2.80 -0.64
CA GLY A 111 -3.09 2.57 -1.73
C GLY A 111 -3.71 1.18 -1.69
N GLU A 112 -2.89 0.14 -1.56
CA GLU A 112 -3.32 -1.26 -1.43
C GLU A 112 -4.21 -1.46 -0.19
N LEU A 113 -3.84 -0.87 0.96
CA LEU A 113 -4.62 -0.95 2.20
C LEU A 113 -6.00 -0.31 2.04
N ASN A 114 -6.10 0.82 1.34
CA ASN A 114 -7.38 1.45 1.03
C ASN A 114 -8.24 0.57 0.11
N GLN A 115 -7.65 -0.03 -0.92
CA GLN A 115 -8.36 -0.95 -1.82
C GLN A 115 -8.86 -2.20 -1.08
N ILE A 116 -8.02 -2.79 -0.22
CA ILE A 116 -8.38 -3.95 0.60
C ILE A 116 -9.54 -3.58 1.54
N ASN A 117 -9.49 -2.43 2.20
CA ASN A 117 -10.58 -1.99 3.08
C ASN A 117 -11.90 -1.79 2.32
N GLN A 118 -11.87 -1.20 1.11
CA GLN A 118 -13.06 -1.06 0.26
C GLN A 118 -13.62 -2.41 -0.18
N SER A 119 -12.74 -3.34 -0.58
CA SER A 119 -13.13 -4.70 -0.96
C SER A 119 -13.74 -5.45 0.22
N LEU A 120 -13.16 -5.31 1.41
CA LEU A 120 -13.64 -5.91 2.64
C LEU A 120 -15.02 -5.36 3.03
N GLN A 121 -15.23 -4.05 2.91
CA GLN A 121 -16.54 -3.43 3.14
C GLN A 121 -17.59 -3.95 2.16
N THR A 122 -17.28 -3.99 0.87
CA THR A 122 -18.16 -4.55 -0.18
C THR A 122 -18.50 -6.01 0.12
N THR A 123 -17.50 -6.82 0.48
CA THR A 123 -17.69 -8.24 0.82
C THR A 123 -18.59 -8.42 2.04
N ARG A 124 -18.46 -7.56 3.06
CA ARG A 124 -19.35 -7.58 4.24
C ARG A 124 -20.80 -7.26 3.87
N ILE A 125 -21.01 -6.29 2.97
CA ILE A 125 -22.36 -5.95 2.47
C ILE A 125 -22.96 -7.13 1.72
N LEU A 126 -22.22 -7.70 0.76
CA LEU A 126 -22.67 -8.88 -0.01
C LEU A 126 -22.98 -10.08 0.90
N LEU A 127 -22.17 -10.30 1.94
CA LEU A 127 -22.41 -11.37 2.91
C LEU A 127 -23.73 -11.15 3.66
N GLY A 128 -23.98 -9.92 4.11
CA GLY A 128 -25.26 -9.55 4.74
C GLY A 128 -26.46 -9.74 3.82
N GLU A 129 -26.35 -9.32 2.56
CA GLU A 129 -27.39 -9.51 1.54
C GLU A 129 -27.65 -11.00 1.25
N THR A 130 -26.59 -11.78 1.09
CA THR A 130 -26.67 -13.23 0.85
C THR A 130 -27.32 -13.93 2.04
N GLN A 131 -26.98 -13.52 3.26
CA GLN A 131 -27.58 -14.08 4.47
C GLN A 131 -29.08 -13.74 4.58
N ALA A 132 -29.47 -12.51 4.23
CA ALA A 132 -30.88 -12.13 4.16
C ALA A 132 -31.65 -12.92 3.10
N GLN A 133 -31.06 -13.11 1.91
CA GLN A 133 -31.62 -13.95 0.85
C GLN A 133 -31.78 -15.40 1.30
N LEU A 134 -30.79 -15.96 2.01
CA LEU A 134 -30.86 -17.31 2.55
C LEU A 134 -32.03 -17.45 3.52
N THR A 135 -32.21 -16.50 4.45
CA THR A 135 -33.35 -16.50 5.37
C THR A 135 -34.68 -16.44 4.62
N LEU A 136 -34.78 -15.62 3.58
CA LEU A 136 -35.97 -15.53 2.75
C LEU A 136 -36.28 -16.86 2.06
N ILE A 137 -35.26 -17.49 1.46
CA ILE A 137 -35.40 -18.79 0.78
C ILE A 137 -35.81 -19.88 1.78
N LEU A 138 -35.25 -19.90 2.99
CA LEU A 138 -35.63 -20.86 4.02
C LEU A 138 -37.11 -20.70 4.42
N ASN A 139 -37.59 -19.47 4.59
CA ASN A 139 -39.00 -19.20 4.89
C ASN A 139 -39.92 -19.60 3.73
N GLN A 140 -39.51 -19.35 2.48
CA GLN A 140 -40.23 -19.80 1.29
C GLN A 140 -40.29 -21.33 1.21
N LEU A 141 -39.18 -22.01 1.50
CA LEU A 141 -39.12 -23.47 1.51
C LEU A 141 -40.08 -24.05 2.55
N GLU A 142 -40.13 -23.48 3.75
CA GLU A 142 -41.09 -23.88 4.79
C GLU A 142 -42.53 -23.67 4.33
N THR A 143 -42.83 -22.51 3.72
CA THR A 143 -44.17 -22.21 3.19
C THR A 143 -44.58 -23.20 2.10
N ILE A 144 -43.68 -23.49 1.15
CA ILE A 144 -43.93 -24.46 0.07
C ILE A 144 -44.11 -25.86 0.64
N LYS A 145 -43.33 -26.25 1.65
CA LYS A 145 -43.47 -27.54 2.32
C LYS A 145 -44.84 -27.69 2.97
N ASN A 146 -45.31 -26.66 3.67
CA ASN A 146 -46.63 -26.65 4.29
C ASN A 146 -47.76 -26.69 3.23
N ALA A 147 -47.63 -25.90 2.16
CA ALA A 147 -48.57 -25.92 1.04
C ALA A 147 -48.61 -27.30 0.35
N LYS A 148 -47.46 -27.95 0.17
CA LYS A 148 -47.39 -29.32 -0.36
C LYS A 148 -48.16 -30.30 0.51
N THR A 149 -47.95 -30.28 1.84
CA THR A 149 -48.68 -31.16 2.77
C THR A 149 -50.19 -30.89 2.71
N GLN A 150 -50.60 -29.63 2.59
CA GLN A 150 -52.02 -29.28 2.45
C GLN A 150 -52.62 -29.84 1.15
N VAL A 151 -51.92 -29.68 0.02
CA VAL A 151 -52.35 -30.24 -1.27
C VAL A 151 -52.40 -31.77 -1.24
N GLU A 152 -51.46 -32.44 -0.56
CA GLU A 152 -51.49 -33.90 -0.38
C GLU A 152 -52.73 -34.35 0.43
N ILE A 153 -53.14 -33.58 1.45
CA ILE A 153 -54.37 -33.84 2.20
C ILE A 153 -55.61 -33.64 1.33
N GLU A 154 -55.67 -32.52 0.60
CA GLU A 154 -56.79 -32.22 -0.31
C GLU A 154 -56.93 -33.24 -1.43
N LEU A 155 -55.80 -33.69 -2.01
CA LEU A 155 -55.79 -34.73 -3.03
C LEU A 155 -56.41 -36.02 -2.49
N LYS A 156 -56.04 -36.44 -1.28
CA LYS A 156 -56.61 -37.63 -0.64
C LYS A 156 -58.12 -37.47 -0.40
N GLN A 157 -58.57 -36.31 0.06
CA GLN A 157 -60.00 -36.05 0.26
C GLN A 157 -60.78 -36.11 -1.06
N VAL A 158 -60.22 -35.58 -2.15
CA VAL A 158 -60.82 -35.64 -3.48
C VAL A 158 -60.86 -37.07 -4.00
N GLU A 159 -59.81 -37.86 -3.78
CA GLU A 159 -59.79 -39.29 -4.13
C GLU A 159 -60.87 -40.07 -3.38
N ASP A 160 -61.01 -39.84 -2.06
CA ASP A 160 -62.06 -40.47 -1.23
C ASP A 160 -63.46 -40.06 -1.69
N ALA A 161 -63.68 -38.77 -1.97
CA ALA A 161 -64.96 -38.26 -2.46
C ALA A 161 -65.30 -38.81 -3.85
N LYS A 162 -64.31 -38.94 -4.74
CA LYS A 162 -64.46 -39.57 -6.05
C LYS A 162 -64.85 -41.03 -5.92
N ALA A 163 -64.20 -41.79 -5.04
CA ALA A 163 -64.54 -43.18 -4.78
C ALA A 163 -65.99 -43.33 -4.28
N LYS A 164 -66.41 -42.47 -3.34
CA LYS A 164 -67.78 -42.44 -2.83
C LYS A 164 -68.81 -42.11 -3.92
N THR A 165 -68.56 -41.06 -4.70
CA THR A 165 -69.45 -40.64 -5.80
C THR A 165 -69.56 -41.74 -6.86
N GLN A 166 -68.47 -42.44 -7.16
CA GLN A 166 -68.49 -43.57 -8.09
C GLN A 166 -69.33 -44.73 -7.55
N ALA A 167 -69.27 -45.01 -6.25
CA ALA A 167 -70.11 -46.03 -5.63
C ALA A 167 -71.60 -45.64 -5.65
N GLU A 168 -71.94 -44.39 -5.33
CA GLU A 168 -73.31 -43.85 -5.41
C GLU A 168 -73.86 -43.86 -6.85
N LEU A 169 -73.03 -43.54 -7.84
CA LEU A 169 -73.38 -43.63 -9.27
C LEU A 169 -73.73 -45.06 -9.66
N ASN A 170 -72.88 -46.03 -9.29
CA ASN A 170 -73.11 -47.45 -9.58
C ASN A 170 -74.41 -47.94 -8.93
N GLN A 171 -74.67 -47.56 -7.67
CA GLN A 171 -75.90 -47.91 -6.97
C GLN A 171 -77.14 -47.30 -7.64
N THR A 172 -77.07 -46.04 -8.04
CA THR A 172 -78.17 -45.35 -8.72
C THR A 172 -78.46 -45.95 -10.09
N GLN A 173 -77.41 -46.35 -10.83
CA GLN A 173 -77.55 -47.07 -12.10
C GLN A 173 -78.25 -48.42 -11.91
N GLU A 174 -77.91 -49.17 -10.87
CA GLU A 174 -78.56 -50.44 -10.55
C GLU A 174 -80.04 -50.23 -10.16
N GLN A 175 -80.32 -49.22 -9.32
CA GLN A 175 -81.70 -48.86 -8.96
C GLN A 175 -82.53 -48.45 -10.19
N LEU A 176 -81.96 -47.66 -11.09
CA LEU A 176 -82.61 -47.27 -12.35
C LEU A 176 -82.95 -48.49 -13.21
N LYS A 177 -82.03 -49.46 -13.28
CA LYS A 177 -82.26 -50.71 -14.01
C LYS A 177 -83.43 -51.49 -13.42
N VAL A 178 -83.45 -51.68 -12.10
CA VAL A 178 -84.55 -52.37 -11.39
C VAL A 178 -85.88 -51.65 -11.59
N ILE A 179 -85.92 -50.31 -11.46
CA ILE A 179 -87.14 -49.53 -11.67
C ILE A 179 -87.61 -49.62 -13.13
N SER A 180 -86.69 -49.59 -14.08
CA SER A 180 -87.01 -49.77 -15.51
C SER A 180 -87.61 -51.15 -15.79
N GLU A 181 -87.06 -52.21 -15.19
CA GLU A 181 -87.60 -53.57 -15.29
C GLU A 181 -88.99 -53.68 -14.66
N GLN A 182 -89.19 -53.08 -13.48
CA GLN A 182 -90.50 -53.02 -12.81
C GLN A 182 -91.54 -52.26 -13.64
N LYS A 183 -91.15 -51.13 -14.25
CA LYS A 183 -92.03 -50.36 -15.13
C LYS A 183 -92.47 -51.19 -16.33
N GLN A 184 -91.54 -51.87 -17.01
CA GLN A 184 -91.87 -52.75 -18.13
C GLN A 184 -92.79 -53.91 -17.74
N ALA A 185 -92.59 -54.49 -16.55
CA ALA A 185 -93.45 -55.55 -16.03
C ALA A 185 -94.88 -55.06 -15.77
N LEU A 186 -95.02 -53.90 -15.11
CA LEU A 186 -96.33 -53.27 -14.88
C LEU A 186 -97.02 -52.86 -16.18
N GLU A 187 -96.27 -52.34 -17.17
CA GLU A 187 -96.82 -52.03 -18.49
C GLU A 187 -97.40 -53.29 -19.17
N ARG A 188 -96.71 -54.42 -19.10
CA ARG A 188 -97.22 -55.72 -19.61
C ARG A 188 -98.46 -56.18 -18.85
N GLU A 189 -98.45 -56.08 -17.52
CA GLU A 189 -99.58 -56.48 -16.68
C GLU A 189 -100.83 -55.61 -16.96
N ILE A 190 -100.65 -54.31 -17.19
CA ILE A 190 -101.74 -53.41 -17.63
C ILE A 190 -102.26 -53.81 -19.01
N GLU A 191 -101.40 -54.11 -19.98
CA GLU A 191 -101.82 -54.58 -21.31
C GLU A 191 -102.61 -55.90 -21.23
N GLU A 192 -102.15 -56.85 -20.41
CA GLU A 192 -102.84 -58.11 -20.16
C GLU A 192 -104.23 -57.88 -19.55
N LEU A 193 -104.33 -57.07 -18.49
CA LEU A 193 -105.59 -56.71 -17.85
C LEU A 193 -106.54 -55.96 -18.78
N GLN A 194 -106.04 -55.05 -19.63
CA GLN A 194 -106.85 -54.36 -20.63
C GLN A 194 -107.40 -55.35 -21.67
N THR A 195 -106.58 -56.29 -22.13
CA THR A 195 -106.98 -57.33 -23.09
C THR A 195 -108.03 -58.27 -22.49
N GLU A 196 -107.84 -58.68 -21.23
CA GLU A 196 -108.80 -59.50 -20.49
C GLU A 196 -110.13 -58.77 -20.27
N ARG A 197 -110.07 -57.49 -19.90
CA ARG A 197 -111.27 -56.68 -19.76
C ARG A 197 -112.03 -56.49 -21.07
N GLN A 198 -111.32 -56.35 -22.20
CA GLN A 198 -111.94 -56.25 -23.52
C GLN A 198 -112.66 -57.56 -23.89
N LYS A 199 -112.04 -58.71 -23.62
CA LYS A 199 -112.67 -60.03 -23.82
C LYS A 199 -113.94 -60.22 -22.99
N LEU A 200 -113.97 -59.71 -21.75
CA LEU A 200 -115.14 -59.77 -20.86
C LEU A 200 -116.27 -58.80 -21.26
N ILE A 201 -116.00 -57.82 -22.13
CA ILE A 201 -116.99 -56.86 -22.64
C ILE A 201 -117.58 -57.32 -24.00
N ASP A 202 -116.82 -58.12 -24.75
CA ASP A 202 -117.22 -58.68 -26.04
C ASP A 202 -117.94 -60.06 -25.93
N GLU A 203 -118.12 -60.59 -24.71
CA GLU A 203 -119.06 -61.69 -24.35
C GLU A 203 -120.40 -61.15 -23.84
#